data_AF-A0A947GNS2-F1
#
_entry.id   AF-A0A947GNS2-F1
#
_cell.length_a   1.000
_cell.length_b   1.000
_cell.length_c   1.000
_cell.angle_alpha   90.00
_cell.angle_beta   90.00
_cell.angle_gamma   90.00
#
_symmetry.space_group_name_H-M   'P 1'
#
loop_
_entity.id
_entity.type
_entity.pdbx_description
1 polymer ?
#
loop_
_entity_poly.entity_id
_entity_poly.type
_entity_poly.pdbx_seq_one_letter_code
_entity_poly.pdbx_strand_id
1 'polypeptide(L)'
;MADILIRKIDDATKELLRRRAERRGKSLEADLRDTLERLAREEAETPDDIEPFGSWLVSITRPGVELDEALDALRSAPVRPASFE
;
A
#
# COMPACT_ATOMS: atom_id res chain seq x y z
N MET A 1 -12.59 1.93 7.82
CA MET A 1 -13.40 1.14 6.86
C MET A 1 -13.86 2.10 5.79
N ALA A 2 -13.49 1.88 4.54
CA ALA A 2 -13.78 2.76 3.42
C ALA A 2 -14.43 1.94 2.30
N ASP A 3 -15.43 2.52 1.64
CA ASP A 3 -16.24 1.84 0.64
C ASP A 3 -16.10 2.53 -0.72
N ILE A 4 -16.06 1.74 -1.79
CA ILE A 4 -16.01 2.21 -3.18
C ILE A 4 -17.19 1.61 -3.95
N LEU A 5 -18.01 2.47 -4.56
CA LEU A 5 -19.10 2.05 -5.44
C LEU A 5 -18.73 2.26 -6.91
N ILE A 6 -18.49 1.16 -7.62
CA ILE A 6 -18.22 1.17 -9.07
C ILE A 6 -19.55 0.98 -9.81
N ARG A 7 -20.00 2.03 -10.52
CA ARG A 7 -21.24 2.01 -11.34
C ARG A 7 -20.90 1.92 -12.83
N LYS A 8 -21.88 1.43 -13.60
CA LYS A 8 -21.80 1.35 -15.07
C LYS A 8 -20.58 0.55 -15.57
N ILE A 9 -20.23 -0.52 -14.87
CA ILE A 9 -19.30 -1.52 -15.40
C ILE A 9 -20.03 -2.36 -16.44
N ASP A 10 -19.35 -2.65 -17.54
CA ASP A 10 -19.87 -3.55 -18.56
C ASP A 10 -20.06 -4.97 -17.99
N ASP A 11 -21.16 -5.62 -18.37
CA ASP A 11 -21.54 -6.93 -17.82
C ASP A 11 -20.51 -8.02 -18.15
N ALA A 12 -19.89 -7.97 -19.33
CA ALA A 12 -18.85 -8.92 -19.69
C ALA A 12 -17.59 -8.70 -18.84
N THR A 13 -17.24 -7.45 -18.55
CA THR A 13 -16.12 -7.11 -17.65
C THR A 13 -16.38 -7.64 -16.24
N LYS A 14 -17.59 -7.44 -15.71
CA LYS A 14 -17.97 -7.96 -14.39
C LYS A 14 -17.87 -9.48 -14.32
N GLU A 15 -18.30 -10.17 -15.37
CA GLU A 15 -18.23 -11.63 -15.46
C GLU A 15 -16.78 -12.15 -15.52
N LEU A 16 -15.90 -11.48 -16.27
CA LEU A 16 -14.47 -11.83 -16.30
C LEU A 16 -13.82 -11.68 -14.92
N LEU A 17 -14.15 -10.62 -14.18
CA LEU A 17 -13.67 -10.43 -12.80
C LEU A 17 -14.22 -11.50 -11.85
N ARG A 18 -15.50 -11.87 -11.98
CA ARG A 18 -16.10 -12.95 -11.18
C ARG A 18 -15.38 -14.28 -11.40
N ARG A 19 -15.17 -14.67 -12.67
CA ARG A 19 -14.44 -15.90 -13.01
C ARG A 19 -13.00 -15.89 -12.52
N ARG A 20 -12.33 -14.72 -12.52
CA ARG A 20 -11.00 -14.56 -11.95
C ARG A 20 -11.00 -14.82 -10.45
N ALA A 21 -11.96 -14.26 -9.70
CA ALA A 21 -12.08 -14.48 -8.26
C ALA A 21 -12.37 -15.95 -7.92
N GLU A 22 -13.26 -16.60 -8.68
CA GLU A 22 -13.57 -18.02 -8.54
C GLU A 22 -12.34 -18.92 -8.74
N ARG A 23 -11.54 -18.66 -9.79
CA ARG A 23 -10.28 -19.38 -10.02
C ARG A 23 -9.29 -19.24 -8.88
N ARG A 24 -9.41 -18.19 -8.06
CA ARG A 24 -8.57 -17.93 -6.88
C ARG A 24 -9.22 -18.36 -5.57
N GLY A 25 -10.43 -18.93 -5.61
CA GLY A 25 -11.19 -19.33 -4.42
C GLY A 25 -11.60 -18.15 -3.53
N LYS A 26 -11.75 -16.96 -4.10
CA LYS A 26 -12.11 -15.72 -3.37
C LYS A 26 -13.46 -15.19 -3.83
N SER A 27 -14.12 -14.40 -2.98
CA SER A 27 -15.25 -13.59 -3.42
C SER A 27 -14.77 -12.52 -4.41
N LEU A 28 -15.67 -12.06 -5.29
CA LEU A 28 -15.37 -10.98 -6.24
C LEU A 28 -14.81 -9.75 -5.52
N GLU A 29 -15.45 -9.36 -4.42
CA GLU A 29 -15.02 -8.23 -3.59
C GLU A 29 -13.62 -8.43 -3.00
N ALA A 30 -13.33 -9.63 -2.48
CA ALA A 30 -12.01 -9.93 -1.90
C ALA A 30 -10.91 -9.89 -2.98
N ASP A 31 -11.12 -10.50 -4.16
CA ASP A 31 -10.14 -10.42 -5.24
C ASP A 31 -9.94 -8.98 -5.75
N LEU A 32 -11.01 -8.19 -5.80
CA LEU A 32 -10.94 -6.80 -6.23
C LEU A 32 -10.18 -5.95 -5.21
N ARG A 33 -10.47 -6.11 -3.91
CA ARG A 33 -9.74 -5.46 -2.83
C ARG A 33 -8.24 -5.76 -2.92
N ASP A 34 -7.87 -7.04 -2.96
CA ASP A 34 -6.45 -7.44 -3.03
C ASP A 34 -5.76 -6.85 -4.26
N THR A 35 -6.48 -6.78 -5.38
CA THR A 35 -5.96 -6.20 -6.63
C THR A 35 -5.73 -4.70 -6.50
N LEU A 36 -6.68 -3.97 -5.91
CA LEU A 36 -6.58 -2.53 -5.67
C LEU A 36 -5.51 -2.19 -4.64
N GLU A 37 -5.41 -2.96 -3.55
CA GLU A 37 -4.37 -2.78 -2.54
C GLU A 37 -2.97 -3.02 -3.10
N ARG A 38 -2.81 -4.06 -3.93
CA ARG A 38 -1.54 -4.33 -4.60
C ARG A 38 -1.18 -3.18 -5.56
N LEU A 39 -2.13 -2.71 -6.37
CA LEU A 39 -1.90 -1.57 -7.28
C LEU A 39 -1.54 -0.30 -6.51
N ALA A 40 -2.27 0.00 -5.43
CA ALA A 40 -1.96 1.16 -4.58
C ALA A 40 -0.55 1.08 -3.98
N ARG A 41 -0.11 -0.12 -3.59
CA ARG A 41 1.26 -0.34 -3.09
C ARG A 41 2.33 -0.27 -4.19
N GLU A 42 1.98 -0.62 -5.43
CA GLU A 42 2.90 -0.49 -6.59
C GLU A 42 3.11 0.98 -6.97
N GLU A 43 2.08 1.83 -6.81
CA GLU A 43 2.12 3.28 -7.06
C GLU A 43 2.64 4.09 -5.85
N ALA A 44 2.95 3.45 -4.74
CA ALA A 44 3.51 4.09 -3.55
C ALA A 44 4.91 4.67 -3.86
N GLU A 45 5.01 6.00 -3.99
CA GLU A 45 6.26 6.69 -4.32
C GLU A 45 7.13 7.02 -3.11
N THR A 46 6.60 6.88 -1.88
CA THR A 46 7.32 7.24 -0.65
C THR A 46 7.53 6.05 0.28
N PRO A 47 8.66 6.03 1.03
CA PRO A 47 8.89 5.02 2.07
C PRO A 47 7.77 4.95 3.11
N ASP A 48 7.11 6.08 3.41
CA ASP A 48 5.98 6.18 4.35
C ASP A 48 4.73 5.42 3.86
N ASP A 49 4.59 5.21 2.55
CA ASP A 49 3.51 4.44 1.92
C ASP A 49 3.78 2.92 1.95
N ILE A 50 5.06 2.53 2.07
CA ILE A 50 5.52 1.13 2.07
C ILE A 50 5.64 0.60 3.50
N GLU A 51 6.17 1.41 4.41
CA GLU A 51 6.27 1.11 5.84
C GLU A 51 5.63 2.23 6.66
N PRO A 52 4.55 1.94 7.42
CA PRO A 52 3.96 2.93 8.31
C PRO A 52 5.03 3.49 9.26
N PHE A 53 5.09 4.81 9.40
CA PHE A 53 6.09 5.51 10.23
C PHE A 53 6.27 4.88 11.64
N GLY A 54 5.18 4.43 12.28
CA GLY A 54 5.26 3.77 13.58
C GLY A 54 6.01 2.45 13.57
N SER A 55 5.85 1.64 12.51
CA SER A 55 6.59 0.38 12.33
C SER A 55 8.06 0.65 12.05
N TRP A 56 8.35 1.66 11.22
CA TRP A 56 9.70 2.13 10.96
C TRP A 56 10.38 2.66 12.24
N LEU A 57 9.70 3.48 13.03
CA LEU A 57 10.25 4.02 14.27
C LEU A 57 10.61 2.90 15.25
N VAL A 58 9.73 1.89 15.39
CA VAL A 58 10.01 0.72 16.22
C VAL A 58 11.21 -0.08 15.70
N SER A 59 11.41 -0.17 14.38
CA SER A 59 12.53 -0.92 13.80
C SER A 59 13.87 -0.25 14.13
N ILE A 60 13.93 1.09 14.08
CA ILE A 60 15.15 1.84 14.36
C ILE A 60 15.43 2.06 15.86
N THR A 61 14.42 2.05 16.74
CA THR A 61 14.61 2.30 18.18
C THR A 61 14.71 1.03 19.03
N ARG A 62 14.77 -0.16 18.43
CA ARG A 62 14.90 -1.42 19.19
C ARG A 62 16.27 -1.51 19.87
N PRO A 63 16.35 -2.06 21.10
CA PRO A 63 17.63 -2.31 21.76
C PRO A 63 18.55 -3.17 20.89
N GLY A 64 19.77 -2.71 20.64
CA GLY A 64 20.76 -3.40 19.80
C GLY A 64 20.83 -2.92 18.34
N VAL A 65 20.10 -1.85 17.99
CA VAL A 65 20.25 -1.16 16.70
C VAL A 65 21.22 0.01 16.87
N GLU A 66 22.20 0.13 15.96
CA GLU A 66 23.11 1.27 15.89
C GLU A 66 22.35 2.49 15.34
N LEU A 67 21.84 3.30 16.27
CA LEU A 67 20.94 4.41 15.97
C LEU A 67 21.60 5.49 15.10
N ASP A 68 22.91 5.67 15.22
CA ASP A 68 23.67 6.70 14.51
C ASP A 68 23.65 6.47 12.99
N GLU A 69 23.82 5.23 12.54
CA GLU A 69 23.80 4.88 11.11
C GLU A 69 22.42 5.10 10.49
N ALA A 70 21.36 4.73 11.21
CA ALA A 70 19.98 4.96 10.79
C ALA A 70 19.65 6.46 10.69
N LEU A 71 20.11 7.26 11.64
CA LEU A 71 19.92 8.71 11.65
C LEU A 71 20.70 9.41 10.53
N ASP A 72 21.91 8.95 10.23
CA ASP A 72 22.72 9.53 9.16
C ASP A 72 22.14 9.26 7.77
N ALA A 73 21.56 8.07 7.55
CA ALA A 73 20.80 7.78 6.33
C ALA A 73 19.59 8.72 6.19
N LEU A 74 18.87 8.98 7.29
CA LEU A 74 17.72 9.89 7.30
C LEU A 74 18.13 11.35 7.00
N ARG A 75 19.21 11.83 7.62
CA ARG A 75 19.75 13.18 7.43
C ARG A 75 20.28 13.41 6.01
N SER A 76 20.75 12.36 5.37
CA SER A 76 21.29 12.39 4.00
C SER A 76 20.21 12.28 2.93
N ALA A 77 18.97 11.96 3.31
CA ALA A 77 17.85 11.87 2.38
C ALA A 77 17.52 13.26 1.79
N PRO A 78 17.12 13.32 0.50
CA PRO A 78 16.75 14.59 -0.12
C PRO A 78 15.51 15.18 0.54
N VAL A 79 15.58 16.46 0.92
CA VAL A 79 14.45 17.20 1.50
C VAL A 79 13.36 17.35 0.45
N ARG A 80 12.19 16.78 0.73
CA ARG A 80 11.00 16.94 -0.11
C ARG A 80 10.02 17.91 0.58
N PRO A 81 9.47 18.90 -0.14
CA PRO A 81 8.44 19.77 0.42
C PRO A 81 7.18 18.97 0.75
N ALA A 82 6.57 19.26 1.90
CA ALA A 82 5.30 18.64 2.27
C ALA A 82 4.17 19.17 1.36
N SER A 83 3.41 18.24 0.78
CA SER A 83 2.15 18.52 0.07
C SER A 83 1.01 18.49 1.09
N PHE A 84 0.20 19.56 1.15
CA PHE A 84 -0.92 19.68 2.07
C PHE A 84 -2.29 19.66 1.36
N GLU A 85 -2.33 19.23 0.10
CA GLU A 85 -3.60 19.04 -0.62
C GLU A 85 -4.41 17.83 -0.11
#